data_AF-A0A5D2JTL3-F1
#
_entry.id   AF-A0A5D2JTL3-F1
#
_cell.length_a   1.000
_cell.length_b   1.000
_cell.length_c   1.000
_cell.angle_alpha   90.00
_cell.angle_beta   90.00
_cell.angle_gamma   90.00
#
_symmetry.space_group_name_H-M   'P 1'
#
loop_
_entity.id
_entity.type
_entity.pdbx_description
1 polymer ?
#
loop_
_entity_poly.entity_id
_entity_poly.type
_entity_poly.pdbx_seq_one_letter_code
_entity_poly.pdbx_strand_id
1 'polypeptide(L)'
;MTFTSTLVAGISAMNTTGLAGCVVLYTGQGKFHGSTTDTLDYAVSKADLTAENLRNVSDYLSAAKKISVDSAILPLDVQKSIDDIDRKINSSASTLSHQTADNKEKIQHGLDRMRLALIILAAVMLFLAFLGFLFSILGLQCLVYTLVILGWILVTGTFILCGVFHLLHNVAGDACVAMDQWVQNPTAHTALDDILPCVDNATAQETLSRSKNVTHQLVNVVNGVINNVFNRNFPPALAPLYFNQSGPLVPVLCNPFHSNLTNRDCAFGEVTLHNATEVWKKYICKVSGSGVCSTPGRLTPQFYTQMSAAVNVSYGLYRYGPFLVNLQDCTFVRDAFTDISHDYCPDLRHYSQWIYIGLVIVPAAVMLSLIFWVIYARERRHRVYTKQYDGRSEGQYKGR
;
A
#
# COMPACT_ATOMS: atom_id res chain seq x y z
N MET A 1 19.52 -52.84 -30.66
CA MET A 1 19.27 -51.48 -31.22
C MET A 1 18.15 -50.76 -30.45
N THR A 2 17.10 -51.46 -30.06
CA THR A 2 15.91 -50.96 -29.34
C THR A 2 16.21 -50.20 -28.04
N PHE A 3 17.04 -50.74 -27.14
CA PHE A 3 17.24 -50.16 -25.80
C PHE A 3 18.01 -48.82 -25.77
N THR A 4 18.93 -48.61 -26.72
CA THR A 4 19.63 -47.31 -26.88
C THR A 4 18.69 -46.24 -27.43
N SER A 5 17.81 -46.61 -28.36
CA SER A 5 16.81 -45.68 -28.93
C SER A 5 15.77 -45.27 -27.90
N THR A 6 15.37 -46.16 -26.99
CA THR A 6 14.46 -45.83 -25.89
C THR A 6 15.07 -44.87 -24.87
N LEU A 7 16.36 -44.99 -24.57
CA LEU A 7 17.06 -44.05 -23.67
C LEU A 7 17.16 -42.65 -24.28
N VAL A 8 17.47 -42.54 -25.57
CA VAL A 8 17.52 -41.24 -26.27
C VAL A 8 16.14 -40.61 -26.34
N ALA A 9 15.09 -41.39 -26.62
CA ALA A 9 13.71 -40.91 -26.59
C ALA A 9 13.32 -40.40 -25.19
N GLY A 10 13.68 -41.13 -24.13
CA GLY A 10 13.45 -40.70 -22.74
C GLY A 10 14.11 -39.36 -22.41
N ILE A 11 15.37 -39.15 -22.82
CA ILE A 11 16.08 -37.87 -22.62
C ILE A 11 15.35 -36.73 -23.36
N SER A 12 14.91 -36.96 -24.59
CA SER A 12 14.17 -35.95 -25.37
C SER A 12 12.81 -35.60 -24.74
N ALA A 13 12.11 -36.59 -24.16
CA ALA A 13 10.84 -36.38 -23.46
C ALA A 13 11.03 -35.57 -22.16
N MET A 14 12.12 -35.81 -21.41
CA MET A 14 12.42 -35.03 -20.22
C MET A 14 12.82 -33.60 -20.57
N ASN A 15 13.57 -33.38 -21.65
CA ASN A 15 13.92 -32.03 -22.10
C ASN A 15 12.69 -31.21 -22.53
N THR A 16 11.74 -31.84 -23.25
CA THR A 16 10.48 -31.16 -23.63
C THR A 16 9.62 -30.84 -22.42
N THR A 17 9.56 -31.74 -21.42
CA THR A 17 8.89 -31.49 -20.14
C THR A 17 9.55 -30.35 -19.36
N GLY A 18 10.88 -30.32 -19.31
CA GLY A 18 11.64 -29.23 -18.69
C GLY A 18 11.42 -27.89 -19.39
N LEU A 19 11.35 -27.86 -20.71
CA LEU A 19 11.00 -26.65 -21.48
C LEU A 19 9.60 -26.15 -21.15
N ALA A 20 8.60 -27.04 -21.09
CA ALA A 20 7.25 -26.67 -20.68
C ALA A 20 7.23 -26.12 -19.25
N GLY A 21 7.96 -26.74 -18.32
CA GLY A 21 8.13 -26.25 -16.95
C GLY A 21 8.78 -24.86 -16.89
N CYS A 22 9.80 -24.60 -17.72
CA CYS A 22 10.44 -23.28 -17.81
C CYS A 22 9.48 -22.21 -18.34
N VAL A 23 8.61 -22.55 -19.30
CA VAL A 23 7.57 -21.62 -19.81
C VAL A 23 6.57 -21.28 -18.70
N VAL A 24 6.04 -22.30 -18.00
CA VAL A 24 5.13 -22.09 -16.88
C VAL A 24 5.76 -21.22 -15.79
N LEU A 25 7.02 -21.51 -15.43
CA LEU A 25 7.78 -20.74 -14.45
C LEU A 25 7.93 -19.27 -14.91
N TYR A 26 8.39 -19.03 -16.13
CA TYR A 26 8.61 -17.69 -16.66
C TYR A 26 7.31 -16.87 -16.71
N THR A 27 6.21 -17.47 -17.19
CA THR A 27 4.90 -16.82 -17.22
C THR A 27 4.38 -16.55 -15.81
N GLY A 28 4.46 -17.54 -14.91
CA GLY A 28 4.06 -17.39 -13.50
C GLY A 28 4.83 -16.27 -12.80
N GLN A 29 6.15 -16.18 -13.01
CA GLN A 29 6.98 -15.11 -12.47
C GLN A 29 6.57 -13.72 -12.96
N GLY A 30 6.36 -13.56 -14.27
CA GLY A 30 5.96 -12.27 -14.83
C GLY A 30 4.61 -11.80 -14.27
N LYS A 31 3.65 -12.72 -14.18
CA LYS A 31 2.32 -12.44 -13.64
C LYS A 31 2.31 -12.19 -12.13
N PHE A 32 3.05 -12.97 -11.35
CA PHE A 32 3.21 -12.77 -9.91
C PHE A 32 3.87 -11.43 -9.59
N HIS A 33 4.93 -11.08 -10.32
CA HIS A 33 5.61 -9.79 -10.16
C HIS A 33 4.67 -8.62 -10.47
N GLY A 34 3.90 -8.70 -11.56
CA GLY A 34 2.88 -7.69 -11.91
C GLY A 34 1.80 -7.55 -10.83
N SER A 35 1.16 -8.66 -10.46
CA SER A 35 0.12 -8.68 -9.42
C SER A 35 0.61 -8.16 -8.06
N THR A 36 1.83 -8.52 -7.65
CA THR A 36 2.43 -8.00 -6.41
C THR A 36 2.72 -6.50 -6.51
N THR A 37 3.17 -6.03 -7.67
CA THR A 37 3.40 -4.60 -7.93
C THR A 37 2.09 -3.83 -7.83
N ASP A 38 1.02 -4.30 -8.48
CA ASP A 38 -0.29 -3.65 -8.43
C ASP A 38 -0.84 -3.60 -7.00
N THR A 39 -0.63 -4.66 -6.21
CA THR A 39 -1.03 -4.71 -4.79
C THR A 39 -0.27 -3.68 -3.94
N LEU A 40 1.05 -3.56 -4.14
CA LEU A 40 1.88 -2.59 -3.43
C LEU A 40 1.55 -1.15 -3.83
N ASP A 41 1.26 -0.91 -5.11
CA ASP A 41 0.86 0.40 -5.63
C ASP A 41 -0.45 0.87 -5.00
N TYR A 42 -1.42 -0.04 -4.90
CA TYR A 42 -2.68 0.21 -4.21
C TYR A 42 -2.44 0.56 -2.72
N ALA A 43 -1.62 -0.22 -2.02
CA ALA A 43 -1.31 0.03 -0.61
C ALA A 43 -0.63 1.40 -0.38
N VAL A 44 0.34 1.76 -1.24
CA VAL A 44 0.99 3.09 -1.22
C VAL A 44 -0.02 4.21 -1.48
N SER A 45 -0.89 4.05 -2.49
CA SER A 45 -1.91 5.05 -2.81
C SER A 45 -2.86 5.32 -1.63
N LYS A 46 -3.28 4.25 -0.93
CA LYS A 46 -4.12 4.35 0.28
C LYS A 46 -3.37 5.04 1.44
N ALA A 47 -2.10 4.70 1.63
CA ALA A 47 -1.25 5.34 2.64
C ALA A 47 -1.04 6.84 2.36
N ASP A 48 -0.79 7.21 1.10
CA ASP A 48 -0.59 8.60 0.69
C ASP A 48 -1.87 9.44 0.86
N LEU A 49 -3.03 8.90 0.46
CA LEU A 49 -4.33 9.57 0.67
C LEU A 49 -4.60 9.82 2.16
N THR A 50 -4.26 8.84 3.01
CA THR A 50 -4.38 8.98 4.47
C THR A 50 -3.45 10.07 4.99
N ALA A 51 -2.19 10.04 4.56
CA ALA A 51 -1.19 11.02 4.94
C ALA A 51 -1.55 12.44 4.48
N GLU A 52 -2.12 12.60 3.28
CA GLU A 52 -2.61 13.87 2.77
C GLU A 52 -3.78 14.42 3.60
N ASN A 53 -4.79 13.60 3.87
CA ASN A 53 -5.92 14.01 4.71
C ASN A 53 -5.48 14.41 6.12
N LEU A 54 -4.53 13.68 6.70
CA LEU A 54 -3.93 14.02 7.99
C LEU A 54 -3.20 15.38 7.94
N ARG A 55 -2.38 15.63 6.92
CA ARG A 55 -1.72 16.94 6.74
C ARG A 55 -2.73 18.08 6.58
N ASN A 56 -3.79 17.87 5.81
CA ASN A 56 -4.86 18.86 5.64
C ASN A 56 -5.53 19.20 6.99
N VAL A 57 -5.81 18.20 7.84
CA VAL A 57 -6.32 18.44 9.21
C VAL A 57 -5.33 19.28 10.03
N SER A 58 -4.04 18.95 9.96
CA SER A 58 -2.97 19.71 10.61
C SER A 58 -2.96 21.17 10.16
N ASP A 59 -3.05 21.41 8.85
CA ASP A 59 -3.04 22.76 8.27
C ASP A 59 -4.23 23.60 8.75
N TYR A 60 -5.44 23.02 8.85
CA TYR A 60 -6.61 23.72 9.38
C TYR A 60 -6.46 24.08 10.86
N LEU A 61 -5.86 23.20 11.68
CA LEU A 61 -5.59 23.46 13.10
C LEU A 61 -4.51 24.53 13.28
N SER A 62 -3.41 24.43 12.53
CA SER A 62 -2.30 25.37 12.57
C SER A 62 -2.68 26.76 12.06
N ALA A 63 -3.48 26.84 11.00
CA ALA A 63 -4.02 28.11 10.51
C ALA A 63 -4.86 28.81 11.59
N ALA A 64 -5.71 28.05 12.30
CA ALA A 64 -6.53 28.60 13.37
C ALA A 64 -5.70 29.10 14.57
N LYS A 65 -4.64 28.38 14.93
CA LYS A 65 -3.71 28.81 15.98
C LYS A 65 -3.02 30.13 15.64
N LYS A 66 -2.41 30.22 14.45
CA LYS A 66 -1.64 31.41 14.01
C LYS A 66 -2.48 32.69 14.10
N ILE A 67 -3.75 32.57 13.73
CA ILE A 67 -4.75 33.63 13.78
C ILE A 67 -5.14 34.02 15.23
N SER A 68 -5.14 33.07 16.17
CA SER A 68 -5.46 33.32 17.58
C SER A 68 -4.32 34.01 18.34
N VAL A 69 -3.06 33.82 17.96
CA VAL A 69 -1.88 34.40 18.65
C VAL A 69 -1.90 35.94 18.58
N ASP A 70 -2.39 36.50 17.48
CA ASP A 70 -2.55 37.96 17.30
C ASP A 70 -3.77 38.55 18.06
N SER A 71 -4.58 37.68 18.70
CA SER A 71 -5.93 38.00 19.17
C SER A 71 -6.26 37.57 20.60
N ALA A 72 -5.36 36.84 21.28
CA ALA A 72 -5.49 36.37 22.67
C ALA A 72 -6.74 35.51 22.99
N ILE A 73 -7.29 34.73 22.04
CA ILE A 73 -8.51 33.93 22.28
C ILE A 73 -8.21 32.58 22.96
N LEU A 74 -7.15 31.87 22.55
CA LEU A 74 -6.84 30.55 23.06
C LEU A 74 -5.90 30.59 24.26
N PRO A 75 -6.24 29.93 25.38
CA PRO A 75 -5.32 29.69 26.48
C PRO A 75 -4.02 29.02 26.01
N LEU A 76 -2.89 29.32 26.67
CA LEU A 76 -1.56 28.81 26.30
C LEU A 76 -1.49 27.27 26.33
N ASP A 77 -2.24 26.62 27.21
CA ASP A 77 -2.35 25.16 27.30
C ASP A 77 -3.03 24.53 26.07
N VAL A 78 -4.06 25.20 25.52
CA VAL A 78 -4.72 24.76 24.29
C VAL A 78 -3.79 24.96 23.09
N GLN A 79 -3.08 26.09 23.04
CA GLN A 79 -2.11 26.35 21.98
C GLN A 79 -0.98 25.30 21.97
N LYS A 80 -0.46 24.95 23.14
CA LYS A 80 0.54 23.88 23.29
C LYS A 80 -0.02 22.52 22.86
N SER A 81 -1.26 22.22 23.24
CA SER A 81 -1.91 20.96 22.85
C SER A 81 -2.07 20.85 21.32
N ILE A 82 -2.40 21.97 20.65
CA ILE A 82 -2.47 22.04 19.19
C ILE A 82 -1.09 21.78 18.56
N ASP A 83 -0.02 22.36 19.11
CA ASP A 83 1.36 22.12 18.62
C ASP A 83 1.78 20.66 18.74
N ASP A 84 1.48 20.04 19.88
CA ASP A 84 1.78 18.63 20.11
C ASP A 84 0.99 17.73 19.15
N ILE A 85 -0.27 18.07 18.86
CA ILE A 85 -1.10 17.36 17.88
C ILE A 85 -0.57 17.55 16.46
N ASP A 86 -0.28 18.79 16.04
CA ASP A 86 0.23 19.12 14.70
C ASP A 86 1.53 18.35 14.43
N ARG A 87 2.47 18.38 15.37
CA ARG A 87 3.73 17.65 15.26
C ARG A 87 3.52 16.14 15.13
N LYS A 88 2.60 15.56 15.92
CA LYS A 88 2.30 14.12 15.88
C LYS A 88 1.62 13.72 14.57
N ILE A 89 0.65 14.50 14.09
CA ILE A 89 -0.05 14.25 12.83
C ILE A 89 0.93 14.33 11.65
N ASN A 90 1.73 15.40 11.57
CA ASN A 90 2.72 15.57 10.51
C ASN A 90 3.78 14.48 10.54
N SER A 91 4.28 14.11 11.73
CA SER A 91 5.20 12.99 11.89
C SER A 91 4.56 11.69 11.41
N SER A 92 3.35 11.37 11.87
CA SER A 92 2.68 10.10 11.51
C SER A 92 2.35 10.02 10.01
N ALA A 93 1.88 11.12 9.41
CA ALA A 93 1.63 11.21 7.98
C ALA A 93 2.91 11.05 7.16
N SER A 94 4.02 11.68 7.59
CA SER A 94 5.33 11.52 6.94
C SER A 94 5.86 10.09 7.07
N THR A 95 5.78 9.49 8.25
CA THR A 95 6.20 8.12 8.51
C THR A 95 5.39 7.14 7.69
N LEU A 96 4.06 7.27 7.66
CA LEU A 96 3.16 6.40 6.90
C LEU A 96 3.49 6.42 5.40
N SER A 97 3.52 7.61 4.79
CA SER A 97 3.81 7.77 3.36
C SER A 97 5.23 7.30 3.02
N HIS A 98 6.24 7.74 3.79
CA HIS A 98 7.63 7.37 3.54
C HIS A 98 7.90 5.88 3.74
N GLN A 99 7.44 5.29 4.84
CA GLN A 99 7.69 3.86 5.12
C GLN A 99 6.93 2.97 4.13
N THR A 100 5.72 3.34 3.71
CA THR A 100 4.98 2.52 2.73
C THR A 100 5.65 2.58 1.36
N ALA A 101 6.10 3.76 0.92
CA ALA A 101 6.85 3.91 -0.33
C ALA A 101 8.20 3.18 -0.31
N ASP A 102 8.97 3.32 0.77
CA ASP A 102 10.26 2.63 0.96
C ASP A 102 10.07 1.10 1.03
N ASN A 103 9.02 0.62 1.69
CA ASN A 103 8.70 -0.81 1.72
C ASN A 103 8.32 -1.33 0.34
N LYS A 104 7.51 -0.60 -0.45
CA LYS A 104 7.21 -0.94 -1.84
C LYS A 104 8.50 -1.07 -2.65
N GLU A 105 9.38 -0.08 -2.61
CA GLU A 105 10.64 -0.09 -3.37
C GLU A 105 11.51 -1.29 -2.99
N LYS A 106 11.66 -1.56 -1.69
CA LYS A 106 12.44 -2.70 -1.18
C LYS A 106 11.86 -4.04 -1.65
N ILE A 107 10.53 -4.20 -1.63
CA ILE A 107 9.87 -5.43 -2.09
C ILE A 107 10.02 -5.57 -3.59
N GLN A 108 9.81 -4.50 -4.38
CA GLN A 108 9.98 -4.50 -5.83
C GLN A 108 11.42 -4.89 -6.23
N HIS A 109 12.43 -4.26 -5.63
CA HIS A 109 13.84 -4.64 -5.83
C HIS A 109 14.13 -6.09 -5.42
N GLY A 110 13.45 -6.62 -4.40
CA GLY A 110 13.51 -8.04 -4.03
C GLY A 110 12.95 -8.95 -5.12
N LEU A 111 11.76 -8.63 -5.62
CA LEU A 111 11.07 -9.39 -6.67
C LEU A 111 11.83 -9.35 -8.00
N ASP A 112 12.43 -8.22 -8.37
CA ASP A 112 13.24 -8.09 -9.58
C ASP A 112 14.49 -8.98 -9.53
N ARG A 113 15.21 -8.95 -8.40
CA ARG A 113 16.37 -9.83 -8.18
C ARG A 113 15.98 -11.29 -8.21
N MET A 114 14.86 -11.64 -7.58
CA MET A 114 14.33 -13.00 -7.58
C MET A 114 13.96 -13.46 -8.99
N ARG A 115 13.29 -12.59 -9.78
CA ARG A 115 12.94 -12.87 -11.17
C ARG A 115 14.17 -13.13 -12.02
N LEU A 116 15.17 -12.27 -11.91
CA LEU A 116 16.45 -12.41 -12.61
C LEU A 116 17.17 -13.70 -12.24
N ALA A 117 17.27 -14.03 -10.95
CA ALA A 117 17.95 -15.24 -10.47
C ALA A 117 17.33 -16.52 -11.04
N LEU A 118 16.00 -16.59 -11.06
CA LEU A 118 15.25 -17.71 -11.63
C LEU A 118 15.42 -17.83 -13.16
N ILE A 119 15.46 -16.70 -13.89
CA ILE A 119 15.72 -16.70 -15.34
C ILE A 119 17.12 -17.22 -15.63
N ILE A 120 18.14 -16.75 -14.89
CA ILE A 120 19.52 -17.23 -15.02
C ILE A 120 19.59 -18.73 -14.75
N LEU A 121 18.95 -19.18 -13.67
CA LEU A 121 18.91 -20.58 -13.28
C LEU A 121 18.26 -21.46 -14.37
N ALA A 122 17.14 -21.03 -14.94
CA ALA A 122 16.50 -21.73 -16.05
C ALA A 122 17.40 -21.79 -17.30
N ALA A 123 18.06 -20.69 -17.66
CA ALA A 123 18.97 -20.62 -18.80
C ALA A 123 20.19 -21.55 -18.63
N VAL A 124 20.80 -21.57 -17.43
CA VAL A 124 21.92 -22.46 -17.11
C VAL A 124 21.50 -23.92 -17.19
N MET A 125 20.33 -24.28 -16.66
CA MET A 125 19.82 -25.65 -16.74
C MET A 125 19.56 -26.10 -18.19
N LEU A 126 18.96 -25.25 -19.02
CA LEU A 126 18.73 -25.55 -20.44
C LEU A 126 20.05 -25.68 -21.21
N PHE A 127 21.03 -24.82 -20.92
CA PHE A 127 22.36 -24.89 -21.53
C PHE A 127 23.09 -26.19 -21.15
N LEU A 128 23.03 -26.58 -19.87
CA LEU A 128 23.58 -27.86 -19.41
C LEU A 128 22.86 -29.05 -20.05
N ALA A 129 21.54 -29.01 -20.15
CA ALA A 129 20.74 -30.03 -20.83
C ALA A 129 21.17 -30.21 -22.29
N PHE A 130 21.40 -29.10 -23.01
CA PHE A 130 21.89 -29.11 -24.38
C PHE A 130 23.32 -29.68 -24.50
N LEU A 131 24.26 -29.19 -23.68
CA LEU A 131 25.65 -29.67 -23.69
C LEU A 131 25.75 -31.15 -23.35
N GLY A 132 25.02 -31.61 -22.34
CA GLY A 132 25.04 -33.00 -21.94
C GLY A 132 24.43 -33.92 -23.00
N PHE A 133 23.36 -33.49 -23.68
CA PHE A 133 22.84 -34.22 -24.84
C PHE A 133 23.87 -34.32 -25.96
N LEU A 134 24.52 -33.21 -26.33
CA LEU A 134 25.56 -33.17 -27.37
C LEU A 134 26.75 -34.07 -27.04
N PHE A 135 27.31 -33.96 -25.83
CA PHE A 135 28.47 -34.76 -25.41
C PHE A 135 28.12 -36.24 -25.19
N SER A 136 26.88 -36.55 -24.80
CA SER A 136 26.38 -37.92 -24.72
C SER A 136 26.36 -38.59 -26.10
N ILE A 137 26.00 -37.86 -27.16
CA ILE A 137 26.07 -38.33 -28.55
C ILE A 137 27.51 -38.41 -29.05
N LEU A 138 28.36 -37.44 -28.75
CA LEU A 138 29.78 -37.46 -29.16
C LEU A 138 30.60 -38.52 -28.39
N GLY A 139 30.15 -38.96 -27.22
CA GLY A 139 30.80 -40.00 -26.43
C GLY A 139 31.95 -39.49 -25.56
N LEU A 140 31.97 -38.18 -25.25
CA LEU A 140 32.99 -37.53 -24.44
C LEU A 140 32.75 -37.80 -22.94
N GLN A 141 33.21 -38.95 -22.47
CA GLN A 141 32.87 -39.47 -21.14
C GLN A 141 33.24 -38.55 -19.98
N CYS A 142 34.47 -37.98 -19.99
CA CYS A 142 34.92 -37.09 -18.91
C CYS A 142 33.97 -35.89 -18.76
N LEU A 143 33.63 -35.22 -19.87
CA LEU A 143 32.73 -34.07 -19.87
C LEU A 143 31.32 -34.42 -19.41
N VAL A 144 30.80 -35.59 -19.81
CA VAL A 144 29.46 -36.04 -19.37
C VAL A 144 29.43 -36.24 -17.85
N TYR A 145 30.44 -36.88 -17.26
CA TYR A 145 30.49 -37.06 -15.80
C TYR A 145 30.59 -35.71 -15.06
N THR A 146 31.42 -34.77 -15.54
CA THR A 146 31.53 -33.44 -14.94
C THR A 146 30.19 -32.67 -15.01
N LEU A 147 29.48 -32.73 -16.15
CA LEU A 147 28.17 -32.13 -16.31
C LEU A 147 27.10 -32.76 -15.43
N VAL A 148 27.16 -34.08 -15.21
CA VAL A 148 26.25 -34.77 -14.28
C VAL A 148 26.44 -34.26 -12.85
N ILE A 149 27.69 -34.13 -12.39
CA ILE A 149 27.98 -33.59 -11.05
C ILE A 149 27.45 -32.17 -10.91
N LEU A 150 27.73 -31.28 -11.88
CA LEU A 150 27.22 -29.91 -11.89
C LEU A 150 25.69 -29.86 -11.94
N GLY A 151 25.08 -30.72 -12.75
CA GLY A 151 23.63 -30.84 -12.88
C GLY A 151 22.97 -31.22 -11.55
N TRP A 152 23.53 -32.19 -10.82
CA TRP A 152 23.01 -32.57 -9.50
C TRP A 152 23.11 -31.44 -8.48
N ILE A 153 24.19 -30.64 -8.50
CA ILE A 153 24.34 -29.47 -7.62
C ILE A 153 23.25 -28.42 -7.94
N LEU A 154 22.91 -28.21 -9.21
CA LEU A 154 21.83 -27.28 -9.58
C LEU A 154 20.45 -27.84 -9.24
N VAL A 155 20.24 -29.14 -9.42
CA VAL A 155 18.99 -29.82 -9.01
C VAL A 155 18.78 -29.68 -7.50
N THR A 156 19.80 -29.88 -6.67
CA THR A 156 19.66 -29.68 -5.22
C THR A 156 19.38 -28.23 -4.87
N GLY A 157 20.09 -27.27 -5.49
CA GLY A 157 19.83 -25.84 -5.28
C GLY A 157 18.43 -25.40 -5.68
N THR A 158 17.88 -25.93 -6.78
CA THR A 158 16.53 -25.65 -7.24
C THR A 158 15.45 -26.24 -6.34
N PHE A 159 15.65 -27.43 -5.78
CA PHE A 159 14.72 -27.98 -4.78
C PHE A 159 14.69 -27.16 -3.49
N ILE A 160 15.85 -26.65 -3.04
CA ILE A 160 15.90 -25.73 -1.89
C ILE A 160 15.09 -24.46 -2.21
N LEU A 161 15.30 -23.88 -3.40
CA LEU A 161 14.55 -22.70 -3.83
C LEU A 161 13.04 -22.98 -3.95
N CYS A 162 12.66 -24.14 -4.49
CA CYS A 162 11.28 -24.60 -4.52
C CYS A 162 10.65 -24.64 -3.12
N GLY A 163 11.39 -25.14 -2.11
CA GLY A 163 10.95 -25.11 -0.71
C GLY A 163 10.71 -23.68 -0.19
N VAL A 164 11.61 -22.74 -0.49
CA VAL A 164 11.44 -21.33 -0.11
C VAL A 164 10.20 -20.71 -0.76
N PHE A 165 9.98 -20.96 -2.06
CA PHE A 165 8.78 -20.46 -2.76
C PHE A 165 7.49 -21.10 -2.26
N HIS A 166 7.54 -22.37 -1.83
CA HIS A 166 6.39 -23.02 -1.23
C HIS A 166 6.00 -22.35 0.10
N LEU A 167 6.99 -22.00 0.93
CA LEU A 167 6.74 -21.21 2.14
C LEU A 167 6.15 -19.85 1.80
N LEU A 168 6.69 -19.14 0.79
CA LEU A 168 6.15 -17.85 0.36
C LEU A 168 4.70 -17.96 -0.13
N HIS A 169 4.36 -19.00 -0.89
CA HIS A 169 2.99 -19.24 -1.36
C HIS A 169 2.02 -19.43 -0.19
N ASN A 170 2.40 -20.24 0.80
CA ASN A 170 1.57 -20.47 1.98
C ASN A 170 1.46 -19.21 2.83
N VAL A 171 2.57 -18.51 3.10
CA VAL A 171 2.55 -17.25 3.87
C VAL A 171 1.69 -16.18 3.19
N ALA A 172 1.78 -16.03 1.87
CA ALA A 172 0.93 -15.10 1.13
C ALA A 172 -0.55 -15.51 1.18
N GLY A 173 -0.84 -16.80 1.03
CA GLY A 173 -2.19 -17.35 1.16
C GLY A 173 -2.77 -17.15 2.56
N ASP A 174 -2.00 -17.44 3.59
CA ASP A 174 -2.38 -17.28 4.99
C ASP A 174 -2.58 -15.80 5.34
N ALA A 175 -1.73 -14.90 4.82
CA ALA A 175 -1.91 -13.45 4.99
C ALA A 175 -3.22 -12.97 4.35
N CYS A 176 -3.55 -13.45 3.15
CA CYS A 176 -4.82 -13.14 2.48
C CYS A 176 -6.03 -13.64 3.28
N VAL A 177 -5.98 -14.87 3.79
CA VAL A 177 -7.05 -15.43 4.64
C VAL A 177 -7.16 -14.67 5.96
N ALA A 178 -6.02 -14.30 6.57
CA ALA A 178 -6.01 -13.52 7.80
C ALA A 178 -6.61 -12.13 7.61
N MET A 179 -6.32 -11.45 6.49
CA MET A 179 -6.95 -10.17 6.13
C MET A 179 -8.47 -10.32 5.99
N ASP A 180 -8.92 -11.34 5.25
CA ASP A 180 -10.35 -11.64 5.07
C ASP A 180 -11.08 -11.95 6.40
N GLN A 181 -10.48 -12.79 7.23
CA GLN A 181 -11.04 -13.15 8.54
C GLN A 181 -11.13 -11.96 9.48
N TRP A 182 -10.12 -11.09 9.47
CA TRP A 182 -10.11 -9.87 10.27
C TRP A 182 -11.21 -8.89 9.82
N VAL A 183 -11.41 -8.74 8.51
CA VAL A 183 -12.49 -7.93 7.94
C VAL A 183 -13.87 -8.42 8.41
N GLN A 184 -14.07 -9.75 8.41
CA GLN A 184 -15.36 -10.36 8.79
C GLN A 184 -15.61 -10.35 10.31
N ASN A 185 -14.57 -10.46 11.13
CA ASN A 185 -14.68 -10.56 12.59
C ASN A 185 -13.74 -9.58 13.31
N PRO A 186 -13.95 -8.25 13.18
CA PRO A 186 -13.05 -7.24 13.72
C PRO A 186 -13.00 -7.19 15.25
N THR A 187 -13.98 -7.78 15.95
CA THR A 187 -14.04 -7.85 17.43
C THR A 187 -13.43 -9.12 18.00
N ALA A 188 -13.00 -10.06 17.16
CA ALA A 188 -12.26 -11.22 17.61
C ALA A 188 -10.81 -10.80 17.81
N HIS A 189 -10.22 -11.07 18.99
CA HIS A 189 -8.80 -10.83 19.21
C HIS A 189 -7.98 -11.69 18.24
N THR A 190 -7.44 -11.04 17.22
CA THR A 190 -6.57 -11.64 16.21
C THR A 190 -5.19 -11.01 16.33
N ALA A 191 -4.18 -11.62 15.70
CA ALA A 191 -2.82 -11.06 15.65
C ALA A 191 -2.75 -9.66 15.00
N LEU A 192 -3.78 -9.25 14.24
CA LEU A 192 -3.83 -7.95 13.57
C LEU A 192 -4.41 -6.86 14.47
N ASP A 193 -5.20 -7.22 15.48
CA ASP A 193 -5.75 -6.35 16.53
C ASP A 193 -4.63 -5.75 17.41
N ASP A 194 -3.58 -6.54 17.69
CA ASP A 194 -2.40 -6.09 18.45
C ASP A 194 -1.55 -5.04 17.68
N ILE A 195 -1.70 -4.97 16.36
CA ILE A 195 -0.92 -4.09 15.48
C ILE A 195 -1.71 -2.82 15.12
N LEU A 196 -3.03 -2.92 15.00
CA LEU A 196 -3.94 -1.83 14.64
C LEU A 196 -4.82 -1.48 15.84
N PRO A 197 -4.52 -0.39 16.59
CA PRO A 197 -5.29 -0.01 17.78
C PRO A 197 -6.63 0.63 17.38
N CYS A 198 -7.54 -0.19 16.86
CA CYS A 198 -8.86 0.21 16.41
C CYS A 198 -9.78 0.42 17.61
N VAL A 199 -10.63 1.44 17.51
CA VAL A 199 -11.65 1.75 18.52
C VAL A 199 -12.98 1.16 18.09
N ASP A 200 -13.82 0.78 19.06
CA ASP A 200 -15.15 0.27 18.76
C ASP A 200 -16.05 1.33 18.10
N ASN A 201 -17.01 0.87 17.29
CA ASN A 201 -17.91 1.75 16.55
C ASN A 201 -18.72 2.68 17.47
N ALA A 202 -19.10 2.27 18.68
CA ALA A 202 -19.89 3.13 19.57
C ALA A 202 -19.06 4.33 20.05
N THR A 203 -17.82 4.10 20.48
CA THR A 203 -16.88 5.16 20.87
C THR A 203 -16.49 6.05 19.68
N ALA A 204 -16.35 5.47 18.49
CA ALA A 204 -16.08 6.22 17.26
C ALA A 204 -17.26 7.14 16.88
N GLN A 205 -18.50 6.66 16.97
CA GLN A 205 -19.71 7.47 16.74
C GLN A 205 -19.91 8.55 17.83
N GLU A 206 -19.56 8.26 19.08
CA GLU A 206 -19.56 9.28 20.12
C GLU A 206 -18.56 10.40 19.79
N THR A 207 -17.36 10.04 19.32
CA THR A 207 -16.33 10.99 18.88
C THR A 207 -16.83 11.85 17.72
N LEU A 208 -17.49 11.24 16.73
CA LEU A 208 -18.14 11.98 15.63
C LEU A 208 -19.20 12.95 16.15
N SER A 209 -20.06 12.50 17.05
CA SER A 209 -21.13 13.32 17.65
C SER A 209 -20.55 14.52 18.40
N ARG A 210 -19.47 14.31 19.18
CA ARG A 210 -18.75 15.39 19.86
C ARG A 210 -18.15 16.39 18.86
N SER A 211 -17.55 15.91 17.77
CA SER A 211 -17.03 16.77 16.70
C SER A 211 -18.13 17.63 16.07
N LYS A 212 -19.29 17.02 15.71
CA LYS A 212 -20.46 17.76 15.20
C LYS A 212 -20.97 18.81 16.18
N ASN A 213 -21.03 18.46 17.47
CA ASN A 213 -21.48 19.41 18.50
C ASN A 213 -20.51 20.59 18.63
N VAL A 214 -19.20 20.35 18.61
CA VAL A 214 -18.18 21.42 18.64
C VAL A 214 -18.35 22.34 17.43
N THR A 215 -18.50 21.79 16.22
CA THR A 215 -18.77 22.59 15.01
C THR A 215 -20.07 23.39 15.15
N HIS A 216 -21.15 22.77 15.60
CA HIS A 216 -22.44 23.43 15.79
C HIS A 216 -22.35 24.59 16.80
N GLN A 217 -21.70 24.38 17.93
CA GLN A 217 -21.52 25.41 18.96
C GLN A 217 -20.63 26.55 18.46
N LEU A 218 -19.53 26.25 17.78
CA LEU A 218 -18.60 27.26 17.26
C LEU A 218 -19.27 28.18 16.24
N VAL A 219 -20.08 27.62 15.33
CA VAL A 219 -20.88 28.40 14.38
C VAL A 219 -21.90 29.30 15.11
N ASN A 220 -22.55 28.78 16.15
CA ASN A 220 -23.52 29.57 16.93
C ASN A 220 -22.86 30.72 17.69
N VAL A 221 -21.64 30.53 18.21
CA VAL A 221 -20.85 31.61 18.83
C VAL A 221 -20.55 32.69 17.80
N VAL A 222 -20.05 32.31 16.62
CA VAL A 222 -19.76 33.27 15.54
C VAL A 222 -21.02 34.04 15.11
N ASN A 223 -22.13 33.34 14.90
CA ASN A 223 -23.42 33.97 14.55
C ASN A 223 -23.97 34.87 15.67
N GLY A 224 -23.77 34.47 16.91
CA GLY A 224 -24.13 35.27 18.09
C GLY A 224 -23.38 36.60 18.10
N VAL A 225 -22.08 36.59 17.81
CA VAL A 225 -21.28 37.82 17.70
C VAL A 225 -21.71 38.65 16.48
N ILE A 226 -21.92 38.02 15.31
CA ILE A 226 -22.39 38.72 14.11
C ILE A 226 -23.70 39.47 14.38
N ASN A 227 -24.71 38.79 14.92
CA ASN A 227 -26.03 39.38 15.10
C ASN A 227 -26.09 40.39 16.25
N ASN A 228 -25.44 40.08 17.39
CA ASN A 228 -25.59 40.90 18.59
C ASN A 228 -24.54 42.01 18.72
N VAL A 229 -23.41 41.90 18.02
CA VAL A 229 -22.31 42.87 18.07
C VAL A 229 -22.19 43.63 16.76
N PHE A 230 -21.90 42.93 15.65
CA PHE A 230 -21.56 43.60 14.38
C PHE A 230 -22.77 44.15 13.62
N ASN A 231 -23.91 43.44 13.67
CA ASN A 231 -25.14 43.84 12.99
C ASN A 231 -26.07 44.69 13.89
N ARG A 232 -25.67 44.95 15.14
CA ARG A 232 -26.43 45.77 16.09
C ARG A 232 -25.83 47.16 16.22
N ASN A 233 -26.62 48.18 15.89
CA ASN A 233 -26.19 49.57 15.97
C ASN A 233 -26.25 50.06 17.44
N PHE A 234 -25.11 50.11 18.12
CA PHE A 234 -25.00 50.66 19.47
C PHE A 234 -24.83 52.19 19.44
N PRO A 235 -25.36 52.94 20.43
CA PRO A 235 -25.11 54.37 20.57
C PRO A 235 -23.67 54.68 21.04
N PRO A 236 -23.11 55.86 20.71
CA PRO A 236 -21.76 56.31 21.12
C PRO A 236 -21.48 56.24 22.62
N ALA A 237 -22.51 56.38 23.45
CA ALA A 237 -22.41 56.38 24.91
C ALA A 237 -22.07 55.00 25.52
N LEU A 238 -22.15 53.91 24.75
CA LEU A 238 -21.86 52.55 25.21
C LEU A 238 -20.46 52.06 24.81
N ALA A 239 -19.48 52.96 24.67
CA ALA A 239 -18.08 52.55 24.52
C ALA A 239 -17.68 51.62 25.71
N PRO A 240 -17.04 50.46 25.46
CA PRO A 240 -16.36 50.03 24.24
C PRO A 240 -17.20 49.22 23.24
N LEU A 241 -18.50 49.03 23.47
CA LEU A 241 -19.43 48.31 22.56
C LEU A 241 -19.85 49.16 21.35
N TYR A 242 -19.53 50.45 21.36
CA TYR A 242 -19.79 51.34 20.24
C TYR A 242 -18.77 51.13 19.10
N PHE A 243 -19.26 50.66 17.96
CA PHE A 243 -18.50 50.55 16.71
C PHE A 243 -19.17 51.44 15.65
N ASN A 244 -18.39 52.22 14.90
CA ASN A 244 -18.89 53.01 13.78
C ASN A 244 -19.20 52.09 12.58
N GLN A 245 -20.39 51.49 12.57
CA GLN A 245 -20.80 50.41 11.66
C GLN A 245 -21.33 50.93 10.31
N SER A 246 -20.61 51.83 9.65
CA SER A 246 -21.03 52.52 8.41
C SER A 246 -21.08 51.62 7.14
N GLY A 247 -21.24 50.30 7.28
CA GLY A 247 -21.24 49.32 6.18
C GLY A 247 -22.47 48.38 6.15
N PRO A 248 -22.59 47.56 5.10
CA PRO A 248 -23.67 46.56 4.96
C PRO A 248 -23.59 45.49 6.05
N LEU A 249 -24.73 44.86 6.37
CA LEU A 249 -24.82 43.80 7.38
C LEU A 249 -23.95 42.61 6.99
N VAL A 250 -23.20 42.09 7.95
CA VAL A 250 -22.36 40.91 7.76
C VAL A 250 -23.28 39.68 7.68
N PRO A 251 -23.19 38.86 6.61
CA PRO A 251 -23.99 37.65 6.50
C PRO A 251 -23.56 36.63 7.55
N VAL A 252 -24.54 35.92 8.10
CA VAL A 252 -24.32 34.89 9.12
C VAL A 252 -23.74 33.61 8.51
N LEU A 253 -22.97 32.87 9.30
CA LEU A 253 -22.41 31.59 8.94
C LEU A 253 -23.49 30.51 8.96
N CYS A 254 -23.57 29.72 7.90
CA CYS A 254 -24.43 28.56 7.85
C CYS A 254 -23.94 27.51 8.85
N ASN A 255 -24.83 27.12 9.77
CA ASN A 255 -24.59 25.96 10.61
C ASN A 255 -24.91 24.70 9.80
N PRO A 256 -23.95 23.79 9.58
CA PRO A 256 -24.19 22.55 8.85
C PRO A 256 -25.04 21.56 9.63
N PHE A 257 -25.31 21.82 10.91
CA PHE A 257 -26.07 20.94 11.79
C PHE A 257 -27.25 21.68 12.44
N HIS A 258 -28.32 20.93 12.68
CA HIS A 258 -29.39 21.32 13.60
C HIS A 258 -28.96 21.11 15.06
N SER A 259 -29.76 21.59 16.02
CA SER A 259 -29.48 21.42 17.46
C SER A 259 -29.50 19.96 17.93
N ASN A 260 -30.17 19.08 17.20
CA ASN A 260 -30.14 17.62 17.38
C ASN A 260 -28.99 16.94 16.60
N LEU A 261 -28.05 17.71 16.05
CA LEU A 261 -26.87 17.26 15.30
C LEU A 261 -27.15 16.57 13.95
N THR A 262 -28.39 16.65 13.44
CA THR A 262 -28.71 16.21 12.07
C THR A 262 -28.22 17.23 11.05
N ASN A 263 -27.89 16.77 9.85
CA ASN A 263 -27.44 17.64 8.76
C ASN A 263 -28.51 18.69 8.42
N ARG A 264 -28.07 19.91 8.12
CA ARG A 264 -28.90 21.07 7.81
C ARG A 264 -28.44 21.72 6.51
N ASP A 265 -29.39 22.01 5.64
CA ASP A 265 -29.14 22.85 4.46
C ASP A 265 -29.12 24.34 4.85
N CYS A 266 -28.24 25.09 4.19
CA CYS A 266 -28.07 26.52 4.45
C CYS A 266 -29.30 27.31 3.98
N ALA A 267 -29.76 28.24 4.81
CA ALA A 267 -30.85 29.13 4.44
C ALA A 267 -30.37 30.23 3.48
N PHE A 268 -31.31 30.87 2.78
CA PHE A 268 -30.99 31.99 1.90
C PHE A 268 -30.31 33.13 2.66
N GLY A 269 -29.18 33.60 2.16
CA GLY A 269 -28.38 34.67 2.78
C GLY A 269 -27.34 34.19 3.80
N GLU A 270 -27.30 32.89 4.14
CA GLU A 270 -26.22 32.31 4.94
C GLU A 270 -24.98 32.02 4.08
N VAL A 271 -23.79 32.17 4.68
CA VAL A 271 -22.52 31.82 4.02
C VAL A 271 -22.03 30.46 4.49
N THR A 272 -21.59 29.61 3.56
CA THR A 272 -21.07 28.28 3.90
C THR A 272 -19.69 28.37 4.57
N LEU A 273 -19.33 27.35 5.36
CA LEU A 273 -18.00 27.24 5.97
C LEU A 273 -16.85 27.36 4.94
N HIS A 274 -17.06 26.87 3.72
CA HIS A 274 -16.06 26.91 2.65
C HIS A 274 -15.79 28.34 2.14
N ASN A 275 -16.84 29.15 1.97
CA ASN A 275 -16.74 30.47 1.32
C ASN A 275 -16.77 31.65 2.30
N ALA A 276 -17.04 31.42 3.58
CA ALA A 276 -17.28 32.48 4.55
C ALA A 276 -16.12 33.49 4.66
N THR A 277 -14.88 33.02 4.64
CA THR A 277 -13.69 33.89 4.73
C THR A 277 -13.62 34.86 3.54
N GLU A 278 -13.81 34.37 2.32
CA GLU A 278 -13.81 35.20 1.10
C GLU A 278 -14.99 36.18 1.06
N VAL A 279 -16.17 35.78 1.54
CA VAL A 279 -17.33 36.67 1.59
C VAL A 279 -17.12 37.77 2.63
N TRP A 280 -16.63 37.43 3.82
CA TRP A 280 -16.45 38.39 4.91
C TRP A 280 -15.34 39.42 4.67
N LYS A 281 -14.36 39.14 3.79
CA LYS A 281 -13.36 40.14 3.37
C LYS A 281 -13.97 41.45 2.88
N LYS A 282 -15.14 41.38 2.24
CA LYS A 282 -15.87 42.54 1.69
C LYS A 282 -16.45 43.47 2.76
N TYR A 283 -16.45 43.03 4.02
CA TYR A 283 -17.05 43.76 5.15
C TYR A 283 -15.98 44.34 6.09
N ILE A 284 -14.70 44.21 5.75
CA ILE A 284 -13.58 44.72 6.54
C ILE A 284 -13.48 46.24 6.40
N CYS A 285 -13.42 46.94 7.53
CA CYS A 285 -13.18 48.38 7.60
C CYS A 285 -11.69 48.68 7.92
N LYS A 286 -11.23 49.88 7.56
CA LYS A 286 -10.00 50.45 8.14
C LYS A 286 -10.30 50.94 9.55
N VAL A 287 -9.36 50.79 10.48
CA VAL A 287 -9.52 51.20 11.89
C VAL A 287 -8.81 52.53 12.17
N SER A 288 -9.40 53.38 13.00
CA SER A 288 -8.76 54.58 13.58
C SER A 288 -7.89 54.21 14.78
N GLY A 289 -7.11 55.18 15.31
CA GLY A 289 -6.25 54.96 16.49
C GLY A 289 -7.00 54.53 17.77
N SER A 290 -8.33 54.70 17.79
CA SER A 290 -9.24 54.25 18.85
C SER A 290 -9.79 52.82 18.65
N GLY A 291 -9.38 52.11 17.59
CA GLY A 291 -9.86 50.75 17.28
C GLY A 291 -11.24 50.68 16.61
N VAL A 292 -11.82 51.83 16.25
CA VAL A 292 -13.14 51.94 15.62
C VAL A 292 -13.02 52.01 14.10
N CYS A 293 -13.98 51.47 13.36
CA CYS A 293 -14.03 51.59 11.91
C CYS A 293 -14.07 53.06 11.44
N SER A 294 -13.17 53.45 10.55
CA SER A 294 -13.10 54.79 9.92
C SER A 294 -13.65 54.81 8.50
N THR A 295 -13.74 53.65 7.83
CA THR A 295 -14.35 53.48 6.50
C THR A 295 -15.62 52.63 6.58
N PRO A 296 -16.49 52.66 5.55
CA PRO A 296 -17.63 51.74 5.45
C PRO A 296 -17.19 50.28 5.63
N GLY A 297 -17.83 49.58 6.56
CA GLY A 297 -17.53 48.20 6.95
C GLY A 297 -18.03 47.92 8.37
N ARG A 298 -18.06 46.64 8.75
CA ARG A 298 -18.54 46.19 10.07
C ARG A 298 -17.57 45.26 10.80
N LEU A 299 -16.55 44.74 10.11
CA LEU A 299 -15.51 43.89 10.70
C LEU A 299 -14.19 44.66 10.79
N THR A 300 -13.58 44.68 11.96
CA THR A 300 -12.17 45.11 12.07
C THR A 300 -11.26 43.98 11.56
N PRO A 301 -10.03 44.28 11.12
CA PRO A 301 -9.07 43.24 10.73
C PRO A 301 -8.87 42.18 11.82
N GLN A 302 -8.84 42.59 13.09
CA GLN A 302 -8.71 41.67 14.22
C GLN A 302 -9.91 40.70 14.29
N PHE A 303 -11.15 41.21 14.31
CA PHE A 303 -12.34 40.35 14.38
C PHE A 303 -12.52 39.46 13.15
N TYR A 304 -12.20 39.97 11.95
CA TYR A 304 -12.19 39.16 10.74
C TYR A 304 -11.24 37.97 10.89
N THR A 305 -10.03 38.22 11.38
CA THR A 305 -9.02 37.18 11.58
C THR A 305 -9.56 36.15 12.58
N GLN A 306 -10.07 36.58 13.73
CA GLN A 306 -10.68 35.68 14.73
C GLN A 306 -11.81 34.80 14.17
N MET A 307 -12.76 35.40 13.44
CA MET A 307 -13.86 34.68 12.82
C MET A 307 -13.36 33.68 11.76
N SER A 308 -12.31 34.03 11.01
CA SER A 308 -11.72 33.14 10.01
C SER A 308 -11.04 31.91 10.63
N ALA A 309 -10.42 32.03 11.80
CA ALA A 309 -9.93 30.86 12.56
C ALA A 309 -11.08 29.94 12.96
N ALA A 310 -12.14 30.49 13.54
CA ALA A 310 -13.31 29.72 13.96
C ALA A 310 -13.94 28.96 12.78
N VAL A 311 -14.03 29.60 11.61
CA VAL A 311 -14.49 28.96 10.36
C VAL A 311 -13.53 27.87 9.90
N ASN A 312 -12.22 28.10 9.90
CA ASN A 312 -11.24 27.11 9.45
C ASN A 312 -11.25 25.84 10.33
N VAL A 313 -11.34 25.98 11.66
CA VAL A 313 -11.51 24.83 12.56
C VAL A 313 -12.85 24.13 12.30
N SER A 314 -13.93 24.90 12.22
CA SER A 314 -15.27 24.36 11.95
C SER A 314 -15.30 23.57 10.64
N TYR A 315 -14.66 24.10 9.60
CA TYR A 315 -14.54 23.47 8.30
C TYR A 315 -13.68 22.20 8.36
N GLY A 316 -12.52 22.24 9.03
CA GLY A 316 -11.66 21.07 9.22
C GLY A 316 -12.39 19.93 9.93
N LEU A 317 -13.07 20.22 11.04
CA LEU A 317 -13.87 19.25 11.79
C LEU A 317 -15.06 18.72 10.98
N TYR A 318 -15.75 19.60 10.25
CA TYR A 318 -16.88 19.21 9.40
C TYR A 318 -16.46 18.31 8.23
N ARG A 319 -15.39 18.69 7.52
CA ARG A 319 -14.93 18.02 6.30
C ARG A 319 -14.19 16.72 6.60
N TYR A 320 -13.30 16.72 7.59
CA TYR A 320 -12.44 15.58 7.91
C TYR A 320 -12.90 14.78 9.13
N GLY A 321 -13.93 15.23 9.86
CA GLY A 321 -14.51 14.47 10.98
C GLY A 321 -14.86 13.03 10.63
N PRO A 322 -15.60 12.76 9.53
CA PRO A 322 -15.88 11.39 9.09
C PRO A 322 -14.62 10.58 8.77
N PHE A 323 -13.61 11.18 8.13
CA PHE A 323 -12.35 10.52 7.83
C PHE A 323 -11.58 10.13 9.10
N LEU A 324 -11.48 11.04 10.08
CA LEU A 324 -10.81 10.77 11.34
C LEU A 324 -11.48 9.64 12.13
N VAL A 325 -12.82 9.57 12.06
CA VAL A 325 -13.61 8.50 12.69
C VAL A 325 -13.38 7.17 11.97
N ASN A 326 -13.36 7.17 10.64
CA ASN A 326 -13.04 5.98 9.83
C ASN A 326 -11.59 5.47 10.03
N LEU A 327 -10.69 6.36 10.42
CA LEU A 327 -9.31 6.02 10.79
C LEU A 327 -9.28 5.43 12.21
N GLN A 328 -10.07 5.99 13.12
CA GLN A 328 -10.16 5.58 14.53
C GLN A 328 -10.81 4.20 14.68
N ASP A 329 -11.87 3.90 13.94
CA ASP A 329 -12.54 2.60 13.94
C ASP A 329 -11.94 1.58 12.96
N CYS A 330 -10.85 1.97 12.29
CA CYS A 330 -10.18 1.21 11.24
C CYS A 330 -11.06 0.78 10.06
N THR A 331 -12.22 1.41 9.84
CA THR A 331 -13.03 1.17 8.63
C THR A 331 -12.20 1.38 7.38
N PHE A 332 -11.31 2.39 7.36
CA PHE A 332 -10.38 2.59 6.26
C PHE A 332 -9.47 1.38 5.99
N VAL A 333 -8.93 0.76 7.04
CA VAL A 333 -8.06 -0.42 6.90
C VAL A 333 -8.87 -1.64 6.48
N ARG A 334 -10.09 -1.78 7.01
CA ARG A 334 -11.02 -2.84 6.61
C ARG A 334 -11.38 -2.74 5.13
N ASP A 335 -11.68 -1.55 4.63
CA ASP A 335 -11.95 -1.34 3.21
C ASP A 335 -10.71 -1.70 2.37
N ALA A 336 -9.52 -1.27 2.78
CA ALA A 336 -8.28 -1.62 2.07
C ALA A 336 -7.98 -3.12 2.07
N PHE A 337 -8.18 -3.82 3.19
CA PHE A 337 -8.00 -5.27 3.26
C PHE A 337 -9.09 -6.04 2.51
N THR A 338 -10.31 -5.51 2.44
CA THR A 338 -11.37 -6.07 1.61
C THR A 338 -10.97 -6.02 0.14
N ASP A 339 -10.51 -4.85 -0.33
CA ASP A 339 -10.05 -4.67 -1.71
C ASP A 339 -8.84 -5.59 -2.01
N ILE A 340 -7.84 -5.65 -1.11
CA ILE A 340 -6.67 -6.54 -1.27
C ILE A 340 -7.07 -8.01 -1.32
N SER A 341 -7.90 -8.45 -0.36
CA SER A 341 -8.36 -9.83 -0.26
C SER A 341 -9.20 -10.27 -1.46
N HIS A 342 -10.07 -9.39 -1.95
CA HIS A 342 -10.99 -9.74 -3.02
C HIS A 342 -10.34 -9.59 -4.41
N ASP A 343 -9.63 -8.50 -4.66
CA ASP A 343 -9.19 -8.15 -6.01
C ASP A 343 -7.75 -8.58 -6.32
N TYR A 344 -6.88 -8.72 -5.32
CA TYR A 344 -5.44 -8.97 -5.53
C TYR A 344 -4.99 -10.36 -5.08
N CYS A 345 -5.49 -10.84 -3.95
CA CYS A 345 -5.13 -12.14 -3.38
C CYS A 345 -5.40 -13.35 -4.29
N PRO A 346 -6.50 -13.43 -5.08
CA PRO A 346 -6.72 -14.55 -6.00
C PRO A 346 -5.60 -14.69 -7.03
N ASP A 347 -5.18 -13.58 -7.64
CA ASP A 347 -4.11 -13.55 -8.64
C ASP A 347 -2.75 -13.87 -8.00
N LEU A 348 -2.45 -13.28 -6.84
CA LEU A 348 -1.23 -13.58 -6.09
C LEU A 348 -1.11 -15.08 -5.79
N ARG A 349 -2.21 -15.70 -5.32
CA ARG A 349 -2.26 -17.14 -5.02
C ARG A 349 -2.14 -17.98 -6.29
N HIS A 350 -2.84 -17.61 -7.35
CA HIS A 350 -2.81 -18.35 -8.61
C HIS A 350 -1.42 -18.33 -9.26
N TYR A 351 -0.80 -17.16 -9.38
CA TYR A 351 0.50 -17.03 -10.04
C TYR A 351 1.66 -17.53 -9.19
N SER A 352 1.59 -17.42 -7.86
CA SER A 352 2.57 -18.07 -6.98
C SER A 352 2.48 -19.61 -7.06
N GLN A 353 1.29 -20.17 -7.25
CA GLN A 353 1.11 -21.60 -7.51
C GLN A 353 1.77 -22.02 -8.84
N TRP A 354 1.68 -21.21 -9.89
CA TRP A 354 2.35 -21.49 -11.18
C TRP A 354 3.87 -21.51 -11.03
N ILE A 355 4.44 -20.57 -10.25
CA ILE A 355 5.87 -20.56 -9.94
C ILE A 355 6.26 -21.85 -9.22
N TYR A 356 5.49 -22.25 -8.21
CA TYR A 356 5.73 -23.51 -7.48
C TYR A 356 5.69 -24.73 -8.42
N ILE A 357 4.66 -24.85 -9.25
CA ILE A 357 4.52 -25.94 -10.24
C ILE A 357 5.73 -25.97 -11.18
N GLY A 358 6.13 -24.83 -11.74
CA GLY A 358 7.32 -24.72 -12.59
C GLY A 358 8.60 -25.14 -11.85
N LEU A 359 8.77 -24.70 -10.60
CA LEU A 359 9.91 -25.05 -9.75
C LEU A 359 9.95 -26.52 -9.32
N VAL A 360 8.85 -27.26 -9.39
CA VAL A 360 8.84 -28.72 -9.18
C VAL A 360 9.14 -29.46 -10.49
N ILE A 361 8.48 -29.07 -11.60
CA ILE A 361 8.58 -29.77 -12.89
C ILE A 361 9.99 -29.68 -13.46
N VAL A 362 10.60 -28.48 -13.46
CA VAL A 362 11.90 -28.25 -14.09
C VAL A 362 13.01 -29.12 -13.46
N PRO A 363 13.26 -29.08 -12.14
CA PRO A 363 14.32 -29.91 -11.55
C PRO A 363 14.00 -31.41 -11.57
N ALA A 364 12.73 -31.81 -11.49
CA ALA A 364 12.36 -33.21 -11.64
C ALA A 364 12.70 -33.74 -13.05
N ALA A 365 12.40 -32.95 -14.10
CA ALA A 365 12.74 -33.30 -15.47
C ALA A 365 14.27 -33.35 -15.68
N VAL A 366 15.01 -32.36 -15.16
CA VAL A 366 16.48 -32.35 -15.24
C VAL A 366 17.08 -33.54 -14.49
N MET A 367 16.61 -33.84 -13.27
CA MET A 367 17.05 -35.00 -12.49
C MET A 367 16.90 -36.30 -13.30
N LEU A 368 15.71 -36.54 -13.86
CA LEU A 368 15.45 -37.72 -14.68
C LEU A 368 16.35 -37.76 -15.93
N SER A 369 16.55 -36.61 -16.60
CA SER A 369 17.45 -36.48 -17.74
C SER A 369 18.90 -36.87 -17.39
N LEU A 370 19.41 -36.41 -16.24
CA LEU A 370 20.74 -36.77 -15.74
C LEU A 370 20.86 -38.28 -15.46
N ILE A 371 19.83 -38.90 -14.87
CA ILE A 371 19.80 -40.36 -14.63
C ILE A 371 19.87 -41.11 -15.97
N PHE A 372 19.07 -40.71 -16.95
CA PHE A 372 19.12 -41.32 -18.29
C PHE A 372 20.48 -41.13 -18.96
N TRP A 373 21.15 -40.00 -18.79
CA TRP A 373 22.51 -39.79 -19.32
C TRP A 373 23.52 -40.77 -18.73
N VAL A 374 23.48 -41.00 -17.42
CA VAL A 374 24.39 -41.95 -16.76
C VAL A 374 24.16 -43.38 -17.27
N ILE A 375 22.89 -43.79 -17.40
CA ILE A 375 22.54 -45.12 -17.91
C ILE A 375 23.00 -45.27 -19.37
N TYR A 376 22.72 -44.27 -20.21
CA TYR A 376 23.12 -44.29 -21.62
C TYR A 376 24.64 -44.30 -21.79
N ALA A 377 25.38 -43.48 -21.04
CA ALA A 377 26.84 -43.45 -21.08
C ALA A 377 27.45 -44.79 -20.66
N ARG A 378 26.88 -45.44 -19.62
CA ARG A 378 27.31 -46.76 -19.15
C ARG A 378 27.04 -47.86 -20.18
N GLU A 379 25.85 -47.87 -20.78
CA GLU A 379 25.49 -48.87 -21.78
C GLU A 379 26.35 -48.72 -23.06
N ARG A 380 26.56 -47.49 -23.52
CA ARG A 380 27.44 -47.22 -24.67
C ARG A 380 28.85 -47.70 -24.41
N ARG A 381 29.40 -47.45 -23.22
CA ARG A 381 30.71 -47.97 -22.80
C ARG A 381 30.74 -49.49 -22.84
N HIS A 382 29.71 -50.15 -22.30
CA HIS A 382 29.61 -51.61 -22.34
C HIS A 382 29.66 -52.12 -23.80
N ARG A 383 28.87 -51.54 -24.71
CA ARG A 383 28.88 -51.92 -26.13
C ARG A 383 30.24 -51.71 -26.82
N VAL A 384 30.97 -50.64 -26.50
CA VAL A 384 32.32 -50.42 -27.06
C VAL A 384 33.29 -51.49 -26.56
N TYR A 385 33.28 -51.82 -25.27
CA TYR A 385 34.12 -52.89 -24.71
C TYR A 385 33.76 -54.27 -25.28
N THR A 386 32.47 -54.60 -25.44
CA THR A 386 32.07 -55.90 -26.03
C THR A 386 32.53 -56.00 -27.49
N LYS A 387 32.35 -54.94 -28.30
CA LYS A 387 32.83 -54.92 -29.70
C LYS A 387 34.35 -55.03 -29.82
N GLN A 388 35.11 -54.40 -28.91
CA GLN A 388 36.57 -54.54 -28.88
C GLN A 388 37.01 -55.96 -28.50
N TYR A 389 36.30 -56.61 -27.57
CA TYR A 389 36.56 -57.99 -27.18
C TYR A 389 36.25 -58.97 -28.32
N ASP A 390 35.09 -58.86 -28.95
CA ASP A 390 34.69 -59.71 -30.08
C ASP A 390 35.63 -59.55 -31.28
N GLY A 391 36.01 -58.31 -31.64
CA GLY A 391 36.96 -58.06 -32.72
C GLY A 391 38.36 -58.60 -32.45
N ARG A 392 38.80 -58.63 -31.18
CA ARG A 392 40.07 -59.26 -30.79
C ARG A 392 40.01 -60.78 -30.89
N SER A 393 38.90 -61.39 -30.49
CA SER A 393 38.66 -62.82 -30.60
C SER A 393 38.55 -63.30 -32.07
N GLU A 394 37.87 -62.54 -32.95
CA GLU A 394 37.81 -62.83 -34.39
C GLU A 394 39.17 -62.69 -35.09
N GLY A 395 39.96 -61.65 -34.75
CA GLY A 395 41.31 -61.48 -35.28
C GLY A 395 42.26 -62.62 -34.89
N GLN A 396 42.08 -63.18 -33.70
CA GLN A 396 42.86 -64.32 -33.22
C GLN A 396 42.45 -65.65 -33.88
N TYR A 397 41.21 -65.77 -34.36
CA TYR A 397 40.71 -66.94 -35.12
C TYR A 397 41.10 -66.91 -36.61
N LYS A 398 41.21 -65.73 -37.23
CA LYS A 398 41.64 -65.58 -38.64
C LYS A 398 43.16 -65.60 -38.84
N GLY A 399 43.94 -65.50 -37.77
CA GLY A 399 45.40 -65.55 -37.79
C GLY A 399 46.00 -66.95 -37.60
N ARG A 400 45.20 -68.02 -37.70
CA ARG A 400 45.63 -69.41 -37.54
C ARG A 400 45.45 -70.21 -38.82
#